data_AF-A0A520HT73-F1
#
_entry.id   AF-A0A520HT73-F1
#
_cell.length_a   1.000
_cell.length_b   1.000
_cell.length_c   1.000
_cell.angle_alpha   90.00
_cell.angle_beta   90.00
_cell.angle_gamma   90.00
#
_symmetry.space_group_name_H-M   'P 1'
#
loop_
_entity.id
_entity.type
_entity.pdbx_description
1 polymer ?
#
loop_
_entity_poly.entity_id
_entity_poly.type
_entity_poly.pdbx_seq_one_letter_code
_entity_poly.pdbx_strand_id
1 'polypeptide(L)'
;GKFIEKIGSYNPLLAKDAENRVVLDTDRAKHWLSVGAQPTDRVARFLDAAGVRERAARSNPNKGKPGEKATERADERAEKLKSQAEAEAQAKADAEATVATDVEAATDTPTAEGEQVAEATSEQ
;
A
#
# COMPACT_ATOMS: atom_id res chain seq x y z
N GLY A 1 -10.05 -42.31 -24.95
CA GLY A 1 -11.33 -42.96 -24.59
C GLY A 1 -12.43 -42.47 -25.52
N LYS A 2 -13.64 -43.05 -25.43
CA LYS A 2 -14.82 -42.62 -26.21
C LYS A 2 -15.45 -41.38 -25.59
N PHE A 3 -15.89 -40.43 -26.42
CA PHE A 3 -16.60 -39.21 -26.03
C PHE A 3 -17.84 -39.03 -26.92
N ILE A 4 -18.78 -38.18 -26.50
CA ILE A 4 -20.01 -37.91 -27.26
C ILE A 4 -19.70 -36.94 -28.41
N GLU A 5 -19.08 -35.81 -28.07
CA GLU A 5 -18.81 -34.72 -29.01
C GLU A 5 -17.52 -33.96 -28.64
N LYS A 6 -16.81 -33.45 -29.64
CA LYS A 6 -15.66 -32.56 -29.44
C LYS A 6 -16.11 -31.11 -29.60
N ILE A 7 -16.22 -30.40 -28.48
CA ILE A 7 -16.66 -28.99 -28.46
C ILE A 7 -15.51 -27.98 -28.57
N GLY A 8 -14.24 -28.43 -28.53
CA GLY A 8 -13.11 -27.50 -28.52
C GLY A 8 -11.74 -28.16 -28.34
N SER A 9 -10.72 -27.32 -28.16
CA SER A 9 -9.33 -27.72 -27.90
C SER A 9 -8.59 -26.68 -27.06
N TYR A 10 -7.68 -27.15 -26.21
CA TYR A 10 -6.78 -26.32 -25.41
C TYR A 10 -5.33 -26.72 -25.68
N ASN A 11 -4.49 -25.75 -26.06
CA ASN A 11 -3.07 -25.96 -26.25
C ASN A 11 -2.27 -25.11 -25.23
N PRO A 12 -1.72 -25.71 -24.16
CA PRO A 12 -1.03 -24.98 -23.10
C PRO A 12 0.32 -24.37 -23.51
N LEU A 13 0.88 -24.77 -24.65
CA LEU A 13 2.19 -24.31 -25.11
C LEU A 13 2.15 -22.93 -25.76
N LEU A 14 0.97 -22.46 -26.17
CA LEU A 14 0.82 -21.09 -26.66
C LEU A 14 0.79 -20.08 -25.51
N ALA A 15 1.21 -18.85 -25.83
CA ALA A 15 1.10 -17.70 -24.96
C ALA A 15 -0.36 -17.47 -24.52
N LYS A 16 -0.56 -16.89 -23.33
CA LYS A 16 -1.88 -16.75 -22.70
C LYS A 16 -2.90 -16.01 -23.59
N ASP A 17 -2.42 -15.01 -24.32
CA ASP A 17 -3.23 -14.10 -25.12
C ASP A 17 -3.39 -14.59 -26.58
N ALA A 18 -2.81 -15.75 -26.92
CA ALA A 18 -2.97 -16.32 -28.24
C ALA A 18 -4.40 -16.88 -28.41
N GLU A 19 -5.10 -16.44 -29.45
CA GLU A 19 -6.50 -16.80 -29.71
C GLU A 19 -6.68 -18.31 -29.96
N ASN A 20 -5.70 -18.95 -30.59
CA ASN A 20 -5.68 -20.39 -30.84
C ASN A 20 -5.33 -21.24 -29.60
N ARG A 21 -5.06 -20.62 -28.45
CA ARG A 21 -4.77 -21.32 -27.20
C ARG A 21 -5.99 -22.08 -26.67
N VAL A 22 -7.17 -21.47 -26.80
CA VAL A 22 -8.45 -22.04 -26.39
C VAL A 22 -9.44 -21.84 -27.53
N VAL A 23 -9.80 -22.93 -28.21
CA VAL A 23 -10.86 -22.94 -29.21
C VAL A 23 -12.06 -23.62 -28.59
N LEU A 24 -13.21 -22.95 -28.58
CA LEU A 24 -14.44 -23.45 -27.96
C LEU A 24 -15.66 -23.08 -28.81
N ASP A 25 -16.51 -24.06 -29.10
CA ASP A 25 -17.86 -23.83 -29.61
C ASP A 25 -18.78 -23.44 -28.44
N THR A 26 -19.16 -22.15 -28.41
CA THR A 26 -19.97 -21.61 -27.31
C THR A 26 -21.42 -22.09 -27.32
N ASP A 27 -21.99 -22.42 -28.49
CA ASP A 27 -23.39 -22.82 -28.62
C ASP A 27 -23.57 -24.25 -28.12
N ARG A 28 -22.65 -25.15 -28.49
CA ARG A 28 -22.64 -26.52 -27.96
C ARG A 28 -22.30 -26.55 -26.48
N ALA A 29 -21.42 -25.68 -26.01
CA ALA A 29 -21.13 -25.55 -24.58
C ALA A 29 -22.39 -25.14 -23.78
N LYS A 30 -23.16 -24.15 -24.26
CA LYS A 30 -24.44 -23.74 -23.65
C LYS A 30 -25.45 -24.88 -23.62
N HIS A 31 -25.58 -25.61 -24.73
CA HIS A 31 -26.48 -26.76 -24.80
C HIS A 31 -26.14 -27.82 -23.75
N TRP A 32 -24.88 -28.27 -23.68
CA TRP A 32 -24.49 -29.28 -22.70
C TRP A 32 -24.62 -28.79 -21.25
N LEU A 33 -24.37 -27.50 -20.99
CA LEU A 33 -24.64 -26.89 -19.68
C LEU A 33 -26.14 -26.92 -19.34
N SER A 34 -27.03 -26.65 -20.30
CA SER A 34 -28.48 -26.74 -20.07
C SER A 34 -28.98 -28.16 -19.79
N VAL A 35 -28.26 -29.18 -20.30
CA VAL A 35 -28.54 -30.59 -20.03
C VAL A 35 -27.92 -31.05 -18.70
N GLY A 36 -27.19 -30.17 -18.00
CA GLY A 36 -26.64 -30.43 -16.66
C GLY A 36 -25.18 -30.88 -16.65
N ALA A 37 -24.43 -30.70 -17.73
CA ALA A 37 -23.01 -31.02 -17.75
C ALA A 37 -22.25 -30.23 -16.66
N GLN A 38 -21.46 -30.92 -15.85
CA GLN A 38 -20.60 -30.31 -14.83
C GLN A 38 -19.17 -30.17 -15.35
N PRO A 39 -18.70 -28.95 -15.67
CA PRO A 39 -17.33 -28.73 -16.11
C PRO A 39 -16.34 -28.88 -14.95
N THR A 40 -15.13 -29.31 -15.25
CA THR A 40 -14.01 -29.29 -14.29
C THR A 40 -13.49 -27.87 -14.08
N ASP A 41 -12.74 -27.61 -13.00
CA ASP A 41 -12.28 -26.25 -12.64
C ASP A 41 -11.51 -25.56 -13.78
N ARG A 42 -10.67 -26.29 -14.52
CA ARG A 42 -9.93 -25.71 -15.64
C ARG A 42 -10.85 -25.32 -16.81
N VAL A 43 -11.83 -26.15 -17.13
CA VAL A 43 -12.81 -25.87 -18.18
C VAL A 43 -13.73 -24.73 -17.77
N ALA A 44 -14.11 -24.65 -16.49
CA ALA A 44 -14.90 -23.53 -15.97
C ALA A 44 -14.21 -22.18 -16.18
N ARG A 45 -12.88 -22.10 -16.10
CA ARG A 45 -12.13 -20.86 -16.41
C ARG A 45 -12.21 -20.46 -17.88
N PHE A 46 -12.26 -21.43 -18.79
CA PHE A 46 -12.41 -21.16 -20.22
C PHE A 46 -13.84 -20.72 -20.54
N LEU A 47 -14.84 -21.34 -19.90
CA LEU A 47 -16.24 -20.94 -20.03
C LEU A 47 -16.51 -19.55 -19.46
N ASP A 48 -15.83 -19.19 -18.38
CA ASP A 48 -15.85 -17.86 -17.76
C ASP A 48 -15.22 -16.80 -18.67
N ALA A 49 -14.03 -17.10 -19.23
CA ALA A 49 -13.38 -16.24 -20.21
C ALA A 49 -14.20 -16.05 -21.50
N ALA A 50 -14.97 -17.07 -21.89
CA ALA A 50 -15.88 -17.01 -23.04
C ALA A 50 -17.27 -16.41 -22.70
N GLY A 51 -17.53 -16.00 -21.46
CA GLY A 51 -18.82 -15.44 -21.02
C GLY A 51 -19.99 -16.43 -21.03
N VAL A 52 -19.73 -17.74 -21.11
CA VAL A 52 -20.77 -18.78 -21.16
C VAL A 52 -21.27 -19.14 -19.76
N ARG A 53 -20.38 -19.14 -18.77
CA ARG A 53 -20.72 -19.46 -17.37
C ARG A 53 -19.79 -18.73 -16.43
N GLU A 54 -20.36 -17.92 -15.54
CA GLU A 54 -19.59 -17.24 -14.51
C GLU A 54 -19.04 -18.23 -13.48
N ARG A 55 -17.76 -18.10 -13.18
CA ARG A 55 -17.10 -18.90 -12.16
C ARG A 55 -17.20 -18.20 -10.81
N ALA A 56 -17.72 -18.92 -9.81
CA ALA A 56 -17.62 -18.46 -8.43
C ALA A 56 -16.14 -18.17 -8.06
N ALA A 57 -15.87 -16.95 -7.60
CA ALA A 57 -14.54 -16.55 -7.17
C ALA A 57 -14.07 -17.41 -5.99
N ARG A 58 -12.91 -18.07 -6.11
CA ARG A 58 -12.32 -18.84 -4.99
C ARG A 58 -11.73 -17.92 -3.93
N SER A 59 -11.24 -16.74 -4.34
CA SER A 59 -10.71 -15.75 -3.41
C SER A 59 -11.87 -14.94 -2.86
N ASN A 60 -12.02 -14.90 -1.53
CA ASN A 60 -12.92 -13.98 -0.85
C ASN A 60 -12.07 -12.79 -0.33
N PRO A 61 -12.05 -11.64 -1.05
CA PRO A 61 -11.27 -10.48 -0.65
C PRO A 61 -11.66 -9.92 0.72
N ASN A 62 -12.87 -10.24 1.20
CA ASN A 62 -13.35 -9.78 2.51
C ASN A 62 -12.81 -10.62 3.67
N LYS A 63 -12.27 -11.82 3.43
CA LYS A 63 -11.69 -12.66 4.49
C LYS A 63 -10.32 -12.19 4.96
N GLY A 64 -9.63 -11.36 4.15
CA GLY A 64 -8.32 -10.79 4.48
C GLY A 64 -8.37 -9.40 5.12
N LYS A 65 -9.56 -8.80 5.25
CA LYS A 65 -9.69 -7.49 5.89
C LYS A 65 -9.47 -7.62 7.40
N PRO A 66 -8.66 -6.76 8.03
CA PRO A 66 -8.60 -6.66 9.48
C PRO A 66 -10.02 -6.45 10.02
N GLY A 67 -10.36 -7.11 11.13
CA GLY A 67 -11.66 -6.89 11.76
C GLY A 67 -11.89 -5.41 12.08
N GLU A 68 -13.16 -5.01 12.19
CA GLU A 68 -13.57 -3.63 12.45
C GLU A 68 -12.76 -2.98 13.59
N LYS A 69 -12.67 -3.67 14.73
CA LYS A 69 -11.87 -3.24 15.89
C LYS A 69 -10.36 -3.06 15.64
N ALA A 70 -9.80 -3.78 14.68
CA ALA A 70 -8.39 -3.65 14.32
C ALA A 70 -8.15 -2.43 13.42
N THR A 71 -9.14 -2.10 12.58
CA THR A 71 -9.14 -0.89 11.74
C THR A 71 -9.31 0.35 12.61
N GLU A 72 -10.31 0.36 13.51
CA GLU A 72 -10.54 1.47 14.45
C GLU A 72 -9.30 1.78 15.31
N ARG A 73 -8.63 0.75 15.87
CA ARG A 73 -7.39 0.98 16.63
C ARG A 73 -6.21 1.46 15.79
N ALA A 74 -6.16 1.11 14.51
CA ALA A 74 -5.11 1.59 13.62
C ALA A 74 -5.33 3.08 13.31
N ASP A 75 -6.58 3.48 13.10
CA ASP A 75 -6.97 4.86 12.87
C ASP A 75 -6.75 5.72 14.13
N GLU A 76 -7.20 5.27 15.31
CA GLU A 76 -6.97 5.98 16.59
C GLU A 76 -5.47 6.16 16.90
N ARG A 77 -4.65 5.13 16.62
CA ARG A 77 -3.20 5.24 16.79
C ARG A 77 -2.60 6.21 15.78
N ALA A 78 -3.05 6.19 14.53
CA ALA A 78 -2.58 7.11 13.50
C ALA A 78 -2.94 8.57 13.84
N GLU A 79 -4.14 8.83 14.36
CA GLU A 79 -4.54 10.16 14.84
C GLU A 79 -3.73 10.61 16.06
N LYS A 80 -3.48 9.71 17.01
CA LYS A 80 -2.65 10.00 18.18
C LYS A 80 -1.17 10.24 17.83
N LEU A 81 -0.65 9.58 16.79
CA LEU A 81 0.70 9.80 16.29
C LEU A 81 0.82 11.13 15.55
N LYS A 82 -0.20 11.51 14.75
CA LYS A 82 -0.25 12.81 14.08
C LYS A 82 -0.34 13.97 15.07
N SER A 83 -1.20 13.86 16.08
CA SER A 83 -1.35 14.92 17.09
C SER A 83 -0.12 15.10 17.97
N GLN A 84 0.58 14.02 18.32
CA GLN A 84 1.86 14.12 19.02
C GLN A 84 2.96 14.74 18.17
N ALA A 85 3.04 14.40 16.87
CA ALA A 85 4.01 14.99 15.96
C ALA A 85 3.77 16.49 15.73
N GLU A 86 2.50 16.92 15.64
CA GLU A 86 2.14 18.35 15.57
C GLU A 86 2.47 19.09 16.88
N ALA A 87 2.19 18.48 18.04
CA ALA A 87 2.52 19.06 19.33
C ALA A 87 4.05 19.19 19.56
N GLU A 88 4.84 18.20 19.16
CA GLU A 88 6.30 18.28 19.21
C GLU A 88 6.88 19.29 18.22
N ALA A 89 6.29 19.42 17.03
CA ALA A 89 6.69 20.45 16.06
C ALA A 89 6.39 21.87 16.60
N GLN A 90 5.25 22.06 17.24
CA GLN A 90 4.87 23.34 17.84
C GLN A 90 5.74 23.69 19.06
N ALA A 91 6.02 22.71 19.93
CA ALA A 91 6.92 22.91 21.08
C ALA A 91 8.36 23.25 20.65
N LYS A 92 8.82 22.68 19.52
CA LYS A 92 10.13 22.99 18.96
C LYS A 92 10.19 24.38 18.31
N ALA A 93 9.11 24.82 17.68
CA ALA A 93 9.00 26.17 17.13
C ALA A 93 8.95 27.25 18.22
N ASP A 94 8.28 26.99 19.34
CA ASP A 94 8.20 27.92 20.49
C ASP A 94 9.53 28.00 21.26
N ALA A 95 10.25 26.88 21.35
CA ALA A 95 11.62 26.83 21.89
C ALA A 95 12.64 27.58 21.01
N GLU A 96 12.47 27.57 19.68
CA GLU A 96 13.35 28.31 18.76
C GLU A 96 13.08 29.83 18.79
N ALA A 97 11.83 30.25 18.98
CA ALA A 97 11.46 31.66 19.15
C ALA A 97 11.94 32.27 20.49
N THR A 98 11.94 31.48 21.57
CA THR A 98 12.43 31.92 22.88
C THR A 98 13.97 32.06 22.92
N VAL A 99 14.70 31.17 22.23
CA VAL A 99 16.16 31.29 22.10
C VAL A 99 16.56 32.48 21.20
N ALA A 100 15.78 32.82 20.18
CA ALA A 100 16.03 34.01 19.35
C ALA A 100 15.81 35.33 20.11
N THR A 101 14.89 35.36 21.09
CA THR A 101 14.59 36.57 21.88
C THR A 101 15.66 36.83 22.96
N ASP A 102 16.29 35.78 23.51
CA ASP A 102 17.31 35.89 24.56
C ASP A 102 18.69 36.33 24.01
N VAL A 103 18.99 36.06 22.73
CA VAL A 103 20.23 36.51 22.06
C VAL A 103 20.18 38.02 21.75
N GLU A 104 19.01 38.60 21.54
CA GLU A 104 18.86 40.05 21.27
C GLU A 104 18.88 40.90 22.57
N ALA A 105 18.56 40.32 23.74
CA ALA A 105 18.66 41.02 25.03
C ALA A 105 20.09 41.10 25.60
N ALA A 106 21.04 40.31 25.08
CA ALA A 106 22.43 40.27 25.55
C ALA A 106 23.41 41.15 24.74
N THR A 107 22.93 41.94 23.76
CA THR A 107 23.80 42.76 22.89
C THR A 107 23.55 44.28 22.94
N ASP A 108 22.72 44.78 23.86
CA ASP A 108 22.54 46.23 24.03
C ASP A 108 23.17 46.75 25.33
N THR A 109 24.05 47.76 25.15
CA THR A 109 24.56 48.76 26.11
C THR A 109 25.81 48.49 26.98
N PRO A 110 26.67 49.53 27.17
CA PRO A 110 28.06 49.54 26.67
C PRO A 110 29.09 50.05 27.72
N THR A 111 30.29 50.43 27.25
CA THR A 111 31.24 51.38 27.92
C THR A 111 32.10 50.76 29.04
N ALA A 112 33.40 50.98 29.21
CA ALA A 112 34.42 51.92 28.71
C ALA A 112 35.78 51.19 28.80
N GLU A 113 36.69 51.36 27.82
CA GLU A 113 37.85 52.26 27.89
C GLU A 113 38.79 52.00 29.09
N GLY A 114 40.04 51.59 28.79
CA GLY A 114 41.06 51.34 29.81
C GLY A 114 42.28 50.58 29.31
N GLU A 115 42.95 51.14 28.30
CA GLU A 115 44.30 50.78 27.87
C GLU A 115 45.30 50.88 29.05
N GLN A 116 46.15 49.87 29.26
CA GLN A 116 47.63 50.00 29.33
C GLN A 116 48.37 48.79 29.97
N VAL A 117 49.27 48.22 29.16
CA VAL A 117 50.73 48.00 29.42
C VAL A 117 51.20 46.86 30.33
N ALA A 118 51.72 45.82 29.65
CA ALA A 118 53.05 45.18 29.74
C ALA A 118 53.60 44.46 31.00
N GLU A 119 54.10 43.25 30.70
CA GLU A 119 55.38 42.63 31.11
C GLU A 119 55.49 41.77 32.39
N ALA A 120 56.22 40.66 32.21
CA ALA A 120 57.02 39.84 33.15
C ALA A 120 56.39 38.63 33.90
N THR A 121 56.67 37.44 33.36
CA THR A 121 57.41 36.32 33.98
C THR A 121 57.36 36.07 35.51
N SER A 122 56.86 34.88 35.90
CA SER A 122 57.48 33.83 36.77
C SER A 122 56.36 32.95 37.34
N GLU A 123 56.26 31.66 36.99
CA GLU A 123 56.86 30.52 37.72
C GLU A 123 56.57 30.53 39.24
N GLN A 124 55.53 29.80 39.67
CA GLN A 124 55.64 28.65 40.57
C GLN A 124 54.37 27.79 40.50
#